data_AF-A0AAU9E014-F1
#
_entry.id   AF-A0AAU9E014-F1
#
_cell.length_a   1.000
_cell.length_b   1.000
_cell.length_c   1.000
_cell.angle_alpha   90.00
_cell.angle_beta   90.00
_cell.angle_gamma   90.00
#
_symmetry.space_group_name_H-M   'P 1'
#
loop_
_entity.id
_entity.type
_entity.pdbx_description
1 polymer ?
#
loop_
_entity_poly.entity_id
_entity_poly.type
_entity_poly.pdbx_seq_one_letter_code
_entity_poly.pdbx_strand_id
1 'polypeptide(L)'
;MKDLTIQETLEMSKKLWEQNKETWSPMTPEYGRDFILYMVEEIGEVISIVKKKGEDKIMNDDLVREHFVEEMCDVLMYYSDVLNRFNISSEEVAKKYCEKFESNMYRDYAKDHSES
;
A
#
# COMPACT_ATOMS: atom_id res chain seq x y z
N MET A 1 11.33 -16.00 8.60
CA MET A 1 10.49 -15.51 7.48
C MET A 1 11.40 -14.80 6.50
N LYS A 2 11.13 -14.90 5.20
CA LYS A 2 11.86 -14.16 4.15
C LYS A 2 11.30 -12.75 4.05
N ASP A 3 12.12 -11.78 3.67
CA ASP A 3 11.66 -10.42 3.37
C ASP A 3 10.65 -10.44 2.23
N LEU A 4 9.61 -9.61 2.35
CA LEU A 4 8.54 -9.48 1.34
C LEU A 4 8.98 -8.51 0.23
N THR A 5 9.04 -9.00 -1.00
CA THR A 5 9.35 -8.19 -2.18
C THR A 5 8.08 -7.73 -2.88
N ILE A 6 8.15 -6.63 -3.65
CA ILE A 6 7.01 -6.15 -4.49
C ILE A 6 6.56 -7.25 -5.46
N GLN A 7 7.50 -8.00 -6.04
CA GLN A 7 7.17 -9.11 -6.94
C GLN A 7 6.32 -10.17 -6.23
N GLU A 8 6.67 -10.53 -5.01
CA GLU A 8 5.90 -11.49 -4.21
C GLU A 8 4.52 -10.94 -3.85
N THR A 9 4.37 -9.64 -3.54
CA THR A 9 3.04 -9.07 -3.27
C THR A 9 2.14 -9.09 -4.50
N LEU A 10 2.68 -8.82 -5.69
CA LEU A 10 1.94 -8.91 -6.96
C LEU A 10 1.51 -10.35 -7.25
N GLU A 11 2.38 -11.33 -7.01
CA GLU A 11 2.07 -12.76 -7.20
C GLU A 11 1.01 -13.24 -6.20
N MET A 12 1.11 -12.83 -4.93
CA MET A 12 0.12 -13.15 -3.90
C MET A 12 -1.25 -12.55 -4.23
N SER A 13 -1.31 -11.28 -4.65
CA SER A 13 -2.56 -10.63 -5.08
C SER A 13 -3.20 -11.36 -6.27
N LYS A 14 -2.43 -11.71 -7.31
CA LYS A 14 -2.93 -12.49 -8.45
C LYS A 14 -3.46 -13.86 -8.03
N LYS A 15 -2.75 -14.55 -7.15
CA LYS A 15 -3.17 -15.86 -6.64
C LYS A 15 -4.50 -15.76 -5.87
N LEU A 16 -4.65 -14.72 -5.04
CA LEU A 16 -5.88 -14.48 -4.29
C LEU A 16 -7.05 -14.14 -5.22
N TRP A 17 -6.83 -13.31 -6.24
CA TRP A 17 -7.84 -13.02 -7.26
C TRP A 17 -8.22 -14.28 -8.06
N GLU A 18 -7.27 -15.09 -8.50
CA GLU A 18 -7.53 -16.31 -9.28
C GLU A 18 -8.43 -17.29 -8.51
N GLN A 19 -8.27 -17.38 -7.19
CA GLN A 19 -9.12 -18.19 -6.32
C GLN A 19 -10.57 -17.69 -6.25
N ASN A 20 -10.80 -16.39 -6.48
CA ASN A 20 -12.09 -15.73 -6.30
C ASN A 20 -12.66 -15.13 -7.60
N LYS A 21 -12.04 -15.38 -8.76
CA LYS A 21 -12.33 -14.73 -10.04
C LYS A 21 -13.77 -14.92 -10.55
N GLU A 22 -14.48 -15.92 -10.06
CA GLU A 22 -15.88 -16.19 -10.40
C GLU A 22 -16.84 -15.20 -9.72
N THR A 23 -16.44 -14.58 -8.61
CA THR A 23 -17.25 -13.64 -7.83
C THR A 23 -16.65 -12.23 -7.79
N TRP A 24 -15.33 -12.11 -7.92
CA TRP A 24 -14.64 -10.82 -7.92
C TRP A 24 -14.63 -10.18 -9.30
N SER A 25 -14.41 -8.87 -9.34
CA SER A 25 -14.32 -8.16 -10.62
C SER A 25 -13.09 -8.64 -11.43
N PRO A 26 -13.20 -8.70 -12.77
CA PRO A 26 -12.09 -9.05 -13.65
C PRO A 26 -10.84 -8.23 -13.35
N MET A 27 -9.65 -8.84 -13.34
CA MET A 27 -8.34 -8.17 -13.16
C MET A 27 -7.97 -7.31 -14.37
N THR A 28 -8.72 -6.23 -14.61
CA THR A 28 -8.54 -5.32 -15.73
C THR A 28 -8.56 -3.85 -15.26
N PRO A 29 -8.00 -2.91 -16.05
CA PRO A 29 -7.87 -1.51 -15.64
C PRO A 29 -9.19 -0.81 -15.32
N GLU A 30 -10.30 -1.22 -15.94
CA GLU A 30 -11.62 -0.60 -15.76
C GLU A 30 -12.11 -0.67 -14.31
N TYR A 31 -11.67 -1.68 -13.56
CA TYR A 31 -11.99 -1.88 -12.15
C TYR A 31 -10.92 -1.32 -11.20
N GLY A 32 -9.79 -0.82 -11.73
CA GLY A 32 -8.69 -0.29 -10.91
C GLY A 32 -9.11 0.89 -10.03
N ARG A 33 -10.06 1.73 -10.49
CA ARG A 33 -10.63 2.82 -9.69
C ARG A 33 -11.25 2.32 -8.40
N ASP A 34 -12.04 1.25 -8.46
CA ASP A 34 -12.78 0.76 -7.30
C ASP A 34 -11.82 0.19 -6.25
N PHE A 35 -10.73 -0.45 -6.69
CA PHE A 35 -9.68 -0.94 -5.78
C PHE A 35 -8.82 0.17 -5.18
N ILE A 36 -8.68 1.33 -5.85
CA ILE A 36 -8.12 2.52 -5.23
C ILE A 36 -9.05 3.03 -4.12
N LEU A 37 -10.37 3.00 -4.32
CA LEU A 37 -11.33 3.39 -3.28
C LEU A 37 -11.26 2.45 -2.07
N TYR A 38 -11.21 1.13 -2.30
CA TYR A 38 -11.01 0.15 -1.21
C TYR A 38 -9.70 0.37 -0.46
N MET A 39 -8.60 0.64 -1.17
CA MET A 39 -7.33 0.99 -0.52
C MET A 39 -7.46 2.23 0.39
N VAL A 40 -8.27 3.22 -0.01
CA VAL A 40 -8.53 4.42 0.81
C VAL A 40 -9.41 4.09 2.02
N GLU A 41 -10.31 3.13 1.92
CA GLU A 41 -11.09 2.62 3.06
C GLU A 41 -10.17 2.00 4.11
N GLU A 42 -9.17 1.19 3.70
CA GLU A 42 -8.18 0.62 4.63
C GLU A 42 -7.29 1.69 5.29
N ILE A 43 -6.90 2.73 4.53
CA ILE A 43 -6.24 3.90 5.13
C ILE A 43 -7.15 4.57 6.17
N GLY A 44 -8.46 4.58 5.96
CA GLY A 44 -9.46 5.04 6.92
C GLY A 44 -9.43 4.25 8.23
N GLU A 45 -9.25 2.94 8.18
CA GLU A 45 -9.12 2.08 9.36
C GLU A 45 -7.79 2.31 10.09
N VAL A 46 -6.68 2.46 9.37
CA VAL A 46 -5.39 2.90 9.95
C VAL A 46 -5.57 4.22 10.71
N ILE A 47 -6.21 5.22 10.09
CA ILE A 47 -6.48 6.53 10.71
C ILE A 47 -7.39 6.37 11.94
N SER A 48 -8.40 5.51 11.88
CA SER A 48 -9.32 5.21 12.97
C SER A 48 -8.55 4.68 14.20
N ILE A 49 -7.59 3.77 14.00
CA ILE A 49 -6.73 3.27 15.08
C ILE A 49 -5.88 4.41 15.68
N VAL A 50 -5.18 5.18 14.85
CA VAL A 50 -4.36 6.32 15.31
C VAL A 50 -5.19 7.29 16.14
N LYS A 51 -6.37 7.69 15.65
CA LYS A 51 -7.24 8.66 16.35
C LYS A 51 -7.84 8.13 17.64
N LYS A 52 -8.21 6.84 17.70
CA LYS A 52 -8.93 6.25 18.85
C LYS A 52 -7.98 5.71 19.92
N LYS A 53 -6.80 5.22 19.53
CA LYS A 53 -5.86 4.54 20.43
C LYS A 53 -4.66 5.42 20.78
N GLY A 54 -4.23 6.27 19.85
CA GLY A 54 -3.01 7.08 20.00
C GLY A 54 -1.74 6.26 19.80
N GLU A 55 -0.64 6.98 19.53
CA GLU A 55 0.67 6.43 19.23
C GLU A 55 1.22 5.60 20.39
N ASP A 56 1.03 6.06 21.63
CA ASP A 56 1.48 5.35 22.82
C ASP A 56 0.92 3.93 22.92
N LYS A 57 -0.35 3.73 22.58
CA LYS A 57 -0.95 2.39 22.58
C LYS A 57 -0.48 1.55 21.40
N ILE A 58 -0.36 2.13 20.21
CA ILE A 58 0.20 1.44 19.04
C ILE A 58 1.62 0.92 19.31
N MET A 59 2.38 1.64 20.14
CA MET A 59 3.76 1.27 20.46
C MET A 59 3.89 0.30 21.63
N ASN A 60 2.97 0.32 22.61
CA ASN A 60 3.14 -0.39 23.89
C ASN A 60 2.04 -1.42 24.20
N ASP A 61 0.97 -1.51 23.42
CA ASP A 61 -0.09 -2.51 23.55
C ASP A 61 -0.01 -3.48 22.35
N ASP A 62 0.39 -4.72 22.61
CA ASP A 62 0.63 -5.73 21.57
C ASP A 62 -0.61 -5.98 20.69
N LEU A 63 -1.81 -5.95 21.27
CA LEU A 63 -3.05 -6.18 20.51
C LEU A 63 -3.37 -4.99 19.60
N VAL A 64 -3.13 -3.77 20.09
CA VAL A 64 -3.31 -2.55 19.26
C VAL A 64 -2.26 -2.52 18.16
N ARG A 65 -1.02 -2.93 18.46
CA ARG A 65 0.07 -3.01 17.49
C ARG A 65 -0.22 -4.02 16.40
N GLU A 66 -0.65 -5.23 16.76
CA GLU A 66 -1.01 -6.28 15.81
C GLU A 66 -2.09 -5.80 14.85
N HIS A 67 -3.19 -5.28 15.39
CA HIS A 67 -4.28 -4.73 14.59
C HIS A 67 -3.83 -3.56 13.69
N PHE A 68 -2.97 -2.66 14.20
CA PHE A 68 -2.41 -1.58 13.38
C PHE A 68 -1.56 -2.10 12.21
N VAL A 69 -0.76 -3.14 12.44
CA VAL A 69 0.06 -3.76 11.38
C VAL A 69 -0.82 -4.49 10.36
N GLU A 70 -1.92 -5.11 10.79
CA GLU A 70 -2.91 -5.76 9.92
C GLU A 70 -3.51 -4.76 8.92
N GLU A 71 -4.06 -3.65 9.40
CA GLU A 71 -4.63 -2.60 8.52
C GLU A 71 -3.58 -2.01 7.56
N MET A 72 -2.33 -1.86 8.02
CA MET A 72 -1.21 -1.43 7.15
C MET A 72 -0.87 -2.48 6.07
N CYS A 73 -1.04 -3.78 6.37
CA CYS A 73 -0.89 -4.84 5.39
C CYS A 73 -2.05 -4.84 4.38
N ASP A 74 -3.28 -4.57 4.81
CA ASP A 74 -4.44 -4.49 3.92
C ASP A 74 -4.27 -3.36 2.88
N VAL A 75 -3.72 -2.21 3.30
CA VAL A 75 -3.31 -1.14 2.37
C VAL A 75 -2.31 -1.67 1.32
N LEU A 76 -1.30 -2.45 1.72
CA LEU A 76 -0.32 -3.04 0.79
C LEU A 76 -0.95 -4.08 -0.14
N MET A 77 -1.94 -4.84 0.34
CA MET A 77 -2.67 -5.82 -0.46
C MET A 77 -3.47 -5.14 -1.55
N TYR A 78 -4.26 -4.12 -1.22
CA TYR A 78 -5.00 -3.35 -2.23
C TYR A 78 -4.08 -2.57 -3.16
N TYR A 79 -2.97 -2.03 -2.66
CA TYR A 79 -1.98 -1.39 -3.52
C TYR A 79 -1.43 -2.36 -4.57
N SER A 80 -1.09 -3.59 -4.16
CA SER A 80 -0.61 -4.64 -5.07
C SER A 80 -1.68 -5.06 -6.09
N ASP A 81 -2.95 -5.11 -5.68
CA ASP A 81 -4.06 -5.38 -6.58
C ASP A 81 -4.24 -4.28 -7.63
N VAL A 82 -4.17 -3.01 -7.21
CA VAL A 82 -4.18 -1.84 -8.11
C VAL A 82 -3.04 -1.93 -9.13
N LEU A 83 -1.81 -2.22 -8.70
CA LEU A 83 -0.68 -2.39 -9.62
C LEU A 83 -0.94 -3.50 -10.64
N ASN A 84 -1.45 -4.65 -10.20
CA ASN A 84 -1.80 -5.76 -11.09
C ASN A 84 -2.88 -5.39 -12.12
N ARG A 85 -3.91 -4.63 -11.71
CA ARG A 85 -5.00 -4.19 -12.61
C ARG A 85 -4.54 -3.25 -13.70
N PHE A 86 -3.56 -2.41 -13.42
CA PHE A 86 -2.93 -1.52 -14.40
C PHE A 86 -1.73 -2.17 -15.11
N ASN A 87 -1.46 -3.46 -14.87
CA ASN A 87 -0.33 -4.20 -15.40
C ASN A 87 1.02 -3.49 -15.14
N ILE A 88 1.17 -2.90 -13.96
CA ILE A 88 2.39 -2.26 -13.52
C ILE A 88 3.29 -3.33 -12.89
N SER A 89 4.49 -3.48 -13.43
CA SER A 89 5.47 -4.46 -12.96
C SER A 89 6.21 -4.01 -11.70
N SER A 90 6.76 -4.98 -10.96
CA SER A 90 7.64 -4.71 -9.82
C SER A 90 8.90 -3.92 -10.21
N GLU A 91 9.41 -4.14 -11.43
CA GLU A 91 10.55 -3.40 -12.00
C GLU A 91 10.22 -1.93 -12.24
N GLU A 92 9.04 -1.63 -12.81
CA GLU A 92 8.58 -0.25 -13.02
C GLU A 92 8.46 0.52 -11.69
N VAL A 93 7.87 -0.12 -10.67
CA VAL A 93 7.74 0.46 -9.33
C VAL A 93 9.11 0.69 -8.71
N ALA A 94 9.99 -0.32 -8.70
CA ALA A 94 11.31 -0.23 -8.12
C ALA A 94 12.15 0.88 -8.79
N LYS A 95 12.13 0.94 -10.12
CA LYS A 95 12.81 2.00 -10.87
C LYS A 95 12.31 3.38 -10.46
N LYS A 96 10.98 3.60 -10.47
CA LYS A 96 10.40 4.91 -10.14
C LYS A 96 10.65 5.30 -8.68
N TYR A 97 10.61 4.34 -7.76
CA TYR A 97 10.92 4.56 -6.37
C TYR A 97 12.38 4.99 -6.17
N CYS A 98 13.33 4.29 -6.77
CA CYS A 98 14.76 4.62 -6.68
C CYS A 98 15.07 5.99 -7.29
N GLU A 99 14.56 6.28 -8.50
CA GLU A 99 14.70 7.61 -9.13
C GLU A 99 14.17 8.73 -8.22
N LYS A 100 13.00 8.49 -7.58
CA LYS A 100 12.40 9.46 -6.66
C LYS A 100 13.21 9.63 -5.39
N PHE A 101 13.72 8.54 -4.82
CA PHE A 101 14.56 8.55 -3.63
C PHE A 101 15.87 9.32 -3.88
N GLU A 102 16.57 9.05 -4.97
CA GLU A 102 17.79 9.77 -5.36
C GLU A 102 17.52 11.26 -5.51
N SER A 103 16.43 11.63 -6.20
CA SER A 103 16.03 13.03 -6.35
C SER A 103 15.74 13.72 -5.01
N ASN A 104 15.09 13.02 -4.08
CA ASN A 104 14.77 13.53 -2.75
C ASN A 104 16.01 13.72 -1.88
N MET A 105 17.03 12.87 -2.01
CA MET A 105 18.29 12.98 -1.24
C MET A 105 19.06 14.27 -1.53
N TYR A 106 18.91 14.82 -2.74
CA TYR A 106 19.55 16.08 -3.15
C TYR A 106 18.61 17.29 -3.10
N ARG A 107 17.40 17.11 -2.56
CA ARG A 107 16.39 18.17 -2.47
C ARG A 107 16.62 19.04 -1.23
N ASP A 108 16.67 20.35 -1.43
CA ASP A 108 16.67 21.31 -0.31
C ASP A 108 15.22 21.60 0.11
N TYR A 109 14.74 20.82 1.07
CA TYR A 109 13.38 20.97 1.58
C TYR A 109 13.12 22.31 2.28
N ALA A 110 14.14 22.94 2.88
CA ALA A 110 13.96 24.21 3.58
C ALA A 110 13.69 25.35 2.60
N LYS A 111 14.32 25.30 1.42
CA LYS A 111 14.16 26.31 0.37
C LYS A 111 12.81 26.18 -0.36
N ASP A 112 12.40 24.96 -0.68
CA ASP A 112 11.14 24.70 -1.39
C ASP A 112 9.88 25.13 -0.60
N HIS A 113 9.89 25.03 0.74
CA HIS A 113 8.77 25.45 1.58
C HIS A 113 8.69 26.98 1.77
N SER A 114 9.71 27.73 1.36
CA SER A 114 9.69 29.20 1.40
C SER A 114 9.15 29.84 0.11
N GLU A 115 9.01 29.05 -0.96
CA GLU A 115 8.55 29.50 -2.28
C GLU A 115 7.13 28.99 -2.63
N SER A 116 6.42 28.35 -1.68
CA SER A 116 5.03 27.89 -1.81
C SER A 116 4.09 28.63 -0.86
#